data_AF-A0A960X7X1-F1
#
_entry.id   AF-A0A960X7X1-F1
#
_cell.length_a   1.000
_cell.length_b   1.000
_cell.length_c   1.000
_cell.angle_alpha   90.00
_cell.angle_beta   90.00
_cell.angle_gamma   90.00
#
_symmetry.space_group_name_H-M   'P 1'
#
loop_
_entity.id
_entity.type
_entity.pdbx_description
1 polymer ?
#
loop_
_entity_poly.entity_id
_entity_poly.type
_entity_poly.pdbx_seq_one_letter_code
_entity_poly.pdbx_strand_id
1 'polypeptide(L)'
;EKLAAATQRMQDALANSYDRIDQSSIEEGFNDIIRNYPDFDEETQRARVLLTDFNNAFIDKKIAFLEQRNNEALDAEALEQKNRKLTKAMQAQQARLAKLESQVKHTPPANQPTASSNKMTIWMPAEEQYYEEWAQGNPGATMNEYYDDLATFAGTYRGTIKPYNREVTNKPGDYILLNNNHTPVAYLYSTRVDLQDLIGQTVTIKAVPRPNNNFALKAYYVLSVEE
;
A
#
# COMPACT_ATOMS: atom_id res chain seq x y z
N GLU A 1 0.70 -37.64 46.59
CA GLU A 1 1.63 -36.51 46.31
C GLU A 1 2.33 -36.63 44.95
N LYS A 2 3.02 -37.74 44.65
CA LYS A 2 3.71 -37.95 43.36
C LYS A 2 2.82 -37.80 42.11
N LEU A 3 1.59 -38.31 42.14
CA LEU A 3 0.62 -38.16 41.05
C LEU A 3 0.30 -36.68 40.76
N ALA A 4 0.09 -35.87 41.81
CA ALA A 4 -0.18 -34.44 41.65
C ALA A 4 1.02 -33.69 41.03
N ALA A 5 2.25 -34.04 41.42
CA ALA A 5 3.44 -33.47 40.82
C ALA A 5 3.61 -33.85 39.34
N ALA A 6 3.30 -35.10 38.98
CA ALA A 6 3.32 -35.55 37.58
C ALA A 6 2.24 -34.85 36.74
N THR A 7 1.03 -34.70 37.27
CA THR A 7 -0.06 -33.95 36.63
C THR A 7 0.30 -32.48 36.44
N GLN A 8 0.95 -31.84 37.42
CA GLN A 8 1.37 -30.45 37.28
C GLN A 8 2.40 -30.29 36.16
N ARG A 9 3.42 -31.16 36.10
CA ARG A 9 4.42 -31.15 35.02
C ARG A 9 3.79 -31.35 33.65
N MET A 10 2.82 -32.26 33.56
CA MET A 10 2.03 -32.48 32.35
C MET A 10 1.30 -31.20 31.89
N GLN A 11 0.62 -30.52 32.82
CA GLN A 11 -0.08 -29.26 32.52
C GLN A 11 0.88 -28.15 32.09
N ASP A 12 2.00 -27.98 32.80
CA ASP A 12 3.02 -26.97 32.47
C ASP A 12 3.64 -27.25 31.10
N ALA A 13 3.90 -28.51 30.77
CA ALA A 13 4.42 -28.88 29.45
C ALA A 13 3.39 -28.62 28.33
N LEU A 14 2.13 -28.99 28.55
CA LEU A 14 1.06 -28.72 27.58
C LEU A 14 0.77 -27.22 27.41
N ALA A 15 1.18 -26.36 28.34
CA ALA A 15 1.13 -24.90 28.17
C ALA A 15 2.25 -24.38 27.24
N ASN A 16 3.41 -25.05 27.18
CA ASN A 16 4.55 -24.63 26.37
C ASN A 16 4.38 -24.97 24.88
N SER A 17 5.14 -24.30 24.00
CA SER A 17 5.17 -24.63 22.56
C SER A 17 5.58 -26.10 22.34
N TYR A 18 5.09 -26.72 21.27
CA TYR A 18 5.35 -28.14 20.94
C TYR A 18 6.84 -28.50 21.00
N ASP A 19 7.73 -27.67 20.42
CA ASP A 19 9.18 -27.94 20.38
C ASP A 19 9.86 -27.99 21.76
N ARG A 20 9.19 -27.49 22.80
CA ARG A 20 9.72 -27.43 24.17
C ARG A 20 9.15 -28.51 25.09
N ILE A 21 8.25 -29.36 24.59
CA ILE A 21 7.66 -30.42 25.38
C ILE A 21 8.63 -31.61 25.45
N ASP A 22 9.14 -31.90 26.64
CA ASP A 22 9.89 -33.11 26.92
C ASP A 22 8.92 -34.27 27.22
N GLN A 23 8.48 -34.94 26.16
CA GLN A 23 7.58 -36.09 26.24
C GLN A 23 8.14 -37.19 27.13
N SER A 24 9.43 -37.52 26.96
CA SER A 24 10.07 -38.65 27.64
C SER A 24 10.09 -38.46 29.16
N SER A 25 10.38 -37.26 29.64
CA SER A 25 10.38 -36.97 31.09
C SER A 25 8.98 -37.13 31.73
N ILE A 26 7.92 -36.78 31.00
CA ILE A 26 6.54 -36.86 31.49
C ILE A 26 6.05 -38.30 31.49
N GLU A 27 6.32 -39.04 30.41
CA GLU A 27 6.01 -40.46 30.31
C GLU A 27 6.73 -41.27 31.40
N GLU A 28 8.00 -40.97 31.67
CA GLU A 28 8.77 -41.63 32.72
C GLU A 28 8.17 -41.36 34.10
N GLY A 29 7.70 -40.13 34.36
CA GLY A 29 7.03 -39.75 35.60
C GLY A 29 5.75 -40.53 35.88
N PHE A 30 4.90 -40.75 34.87
CA PHE A 30 3.70 -41.57 35.01
C PHE A 30 4.01 -43.07 35.06
N ASN A 31 5.00 -43.55 34.30
CA ASN A 31 5.44 -44.94 34.33
C ASN A 31 6.09 -45.34 35.67
N ASP A 32 6.80 -44.43 36.34
CA ASP A 32 7.31 -44.64 37.71
C ASP A 32 6.16 -44.95 38.68
N ILE A 33 5.09 -44.15 38.61
CA ILE A 33 3.90 -44.32 39.46
C ILE A 33 3.24 -45.68 39.19
N ILE A 34 3.06 -46.02 37.91
CA ILE A 34 2.41 -47.27 37.49
C ILE A 34 3.21 -48.51 37.90
N ARG A 35 4.54 -48.44 37.90
CA ARG A 35 5.41 -49.59 38.20
C ARG A 35 5.69 -49.76 39.69
N ASN A 36 5.92 -48.67 40.41
CA ASN A 36 6.44 -48.71 41.77
C ASN A 36 5.36 -48.62 42.86
N TYR A 37 4.09 -48.40 42.49
CA TYR A 37 2.97 -48.30 43.42
C TYR A 37 1.77 -49.19 43.03
N PRO A 38 1.97 -50.51 42.78
CA PRO A 38 0.89 -51.40 42.36
C PRO A 38 -0.20 -51.59 43.42
N ASP A 39 0.10 -51.34 44.70
CA ASP A 39 -0.85 -51.48 45.81
C ASP A 39 -1.93 -50.38 45.84
N PHE A 40 -1.78 -49.34 45.01
CA PHE A 40 -2.70 -48.20 44.87
C PHE A 40 -3.37 -48.24 43.49
N ASP A 41 -4.38 -49.11 43.34
CA ASP A 41 -5.04 -49.39 42.06
C ASP A 41 -5.74 -48.15 41.47
N GLU A 42 -6.39 -47.33 42.30
CA GLU A 42 -7.10 -46.13 41.83
C GLU A 42 -6.15 -45.07 41.26
N GLU A 43 -5.03 -44.80 41.94
CA GLU A 43 -3.99 -43.88 41.50
C GLU A 43 -3.25 -44.38 40.27
N THR A 44 -3.03 -45.69 40.17
CA THR A 44 -2.40 -46.34 39.01
C THR A 44 -3.30 -46.25 37.79
N GLN A 45 -4.61 -46.49 37.94
CA GLN A 45 -5.58 -46.33 36.85
C GLN A 45 -5.67 -44.87 36.41
N ARG A 46 -5.75 -43.91 37.35
CA ARG A 46 -5.72 -42.48 37.03
C ARG A 46 -4.45 -42.07 36.28
N ALA A 47 -3.29 -42.58 36.69
CA ALA A 47 -2.02 -42.32 36.00
C ALA A 47 -2.03 -42.82 34.55
N ARG A 48 -2.62 -44.00 34.28
CA ARG A 48 -2.76 -44.53 32.91
C ARG A 48 -3.68 -43.69 32.03
N VAL A 49 -4.80 -43.22 32.59
CA VAL A 49 -5.74 -42.34 31.88
C VAL A 49 -5.05 -41.02 31.55
N LEU A 50 -4.44 -40.37 32.53
CA LEU A 50 -3.73 -39.09 32.34
C LEU A 50 -2.57 -39.21 31.34
N LEU A 51 -1.84 -40.33 31.34
CA LEU A 51 -0.78 -40.58 30.36
C LEU A 51 -1.35 -40.72 28.94
N THR A 52 -2.50 -41.36 28.80
CA THR A 52 -3.19 -41.50 27.50
C THR A 52 -3.70 -40.15 27.00
N ASP A 53 -4.32 -39.37 27.90
CA ASP A 53 -4.81 -38.03 27.60
C ASP A 53 -3.66 -37.09 27.20
N PHE A 54 -2.53 -37.16 27.91
CA PHE A 54 -1.32 -36.43 27.55
C PHE A 54 -0.82 -36.79 26.16
N ASN A 55 -0.72 -38.08 25.83
CA ASN A 55 -0.23 -38.53 24.53
C ASN A 55 -1.14 -38.06 23.39
N ASN A 56 -2.46 -38.13 23.56
CA ASN A 56 -3.41 -37.60 22.59
C ASN A 56 -3.24 -36.08 22.42
N ALA A 57 -3.21 -35.32 23.52
CA ALA A 57 -3.02 -33.87 23.47
C ALA A 57 -1.67 -33.47 22.85
N PHE A 58 -0.62 -34.25 23.08
CA PHE A 58 0.69 -34.04 22.47
C PHE A 58 0.67 -34.26 20.96
N ILE A 59 0.00 -35.32 20.49
CA ILE A 59 -0.17 -35.60 19.06
C ILE A 59 -0.96 -34.49 18.38
N ASP A 60 -2.08 -34.05 18.98
CA ASP A 60 -2.90 -32.96 18.42
C ASP A 60 -2.07 -31.67 18.31
N LYS A 61 -1.27 -31.38 19.33
CA LYS A 61 -0.39 -30.21 19.33
C LYS A 61 0.73 -30.32 18.29
N LYS A 62 1.27 -31.52 18.07
CA LYS A 62 2.23 -31.80 16.99
C LYS A 62 1.61 -31.54 15.63
N ILE A 63 0.40 -32.03 15.40
CA ILE A 63 -0.33 -31.85 14.14
C ILE A 63 -0.52 -30.36 13.88
N ALA A 64 -1.08 -29.63 14.85
CA ALA A 64 -1.29 -28.19 14.73
C ALA A 64 0.01 -27.41 14.43
N PHE A 65 1.11 -27.78 15.09
CA PHE A 65 2.41 -27.18 14.85
C PHE A 65 2.93 -27.43 13.42
N LEU A 66 2.80 -28.67 12.94
CA LEU A 66 3.23 -29.03 11.58
C LEU A 66 2.34 -28.39 10.51
N GLU A 67 1.04 -28.30 10.74
CA GLU A 67 0.09 -27.62 9.86
C GLU A 67 0.40 -26.12 9.77
N GLN A 68 0.64 -25.47 10.91
CA GLN A 68 1.04 -24.05 10.93
C GLN A 68 2.31 -23.83 10.11
N ARG A 69 3.35 -24.63 10.36
CA ARG A 69 4.62 -24.52 9.64
C ARG A 69 4.49 -24.81 8.14
N ASN A 70 3.59 -25.73 7.76
CA ASN A 70 3.31 -26.02 6.36
C ASN A 70 2.57 -24.84 5.68
N ASN A 71 1.61 -24.22 6.37
CA ASN A 71 0.91 -23.04 5.86
C ASN A 71 1.86 -21.85 5.67
N GLU A 72 2.78 -21.61 6.61
CA GLU A 72 3.81 -20.58 6.48
C GLU A 72 4.71 -20.82 5.25
N ALA A 73 5.05 -22.08 4.96
CA ALA A 73 5.83 -22.43 3.78
C ALA A 73 5.06 -22.20 2.46
N LEU A 74 3.76 -22.53 2.43
CA LEU A 74 2.88 -22.28 1.28
C LEU A 74 2.70 -20.78 1.02
N ASP A 75 2.53 -19.98 2.08
CA ASP A 75 2.43 -18.52 1.97
C ASP A 75 3.73 -17.90 1.45
N ALA A 76 4.88 -18.39 1.92
CA ALA A 76 6.19 -17.96 1.43
C ALA A 76 6.36 -18.26 -0.07
N GLU A 77 5.97 -19.45 -0.53
CA GLU A 77 6.01 -19.81 -1.96
C GLU A 77 5.07 -18.92 -2.79
N ALA A 78 3.84 -18.69 -2.32
CA ALA A 78 2.88 -17.82 -2.98
C ALA A 78 3.40 -16.37 -3.10
N LEU A 79 4.09 -15.88 -2.06
CA LEU A 79 4.72 -14.56 -2.06
C LEU A 79 5.89 -14.49 -3.06
N GLU A 80 6.73 -15.52 -3.12
CA GLU A 80 7.82 -15.59 -4.10
C GLU A 80 7.30 -15.60 -5.54
N GLN A 81 6.24 -16.36 -5.81
CA GLN A 81 5.60 -16.38 -7.12
C GLN A 81 5.04 -15.00 -7.51
N LYS A 82 4.41 -14.29 -6.57
CA LYS A 82 3.94 -12.91 -6.79
C LYS A 82 5.10 -11.97 -7.10
N ASN A 83 6.18 -12.03 -6.33
CA ASN A 83 7.38 -11.22 -6.57
C ASN A 83 7.98 -11.49 -7.95
N ARG A 84 8.15 -12.76 -8.33
CA ARG A 84 8.65 -13.13 -9.67
C ARG A 84 7.76 -12.57 -10.79
N LYS A 85 6.43 -12.64 -10.65
CA LYS A 85 5.49 -12.06 -11.63
C LYS A 85 5.63 -10.55 -11.72
N LEU A 86 5.71 -9.87 -10.58
CA LEU A 86 5.88 -8.42 -10.51
C LEU A 86 7.20 -7.97 -11.15
N THR A 87 8.31 -8.66 -10.84
CA THR A 87 9.62 -8.36 -11.45
C THR A 87 9.58 -8.53 -12.97
N LYS A 88 8.96 -9.59 -13.48
CA LYS A 88 8.80 -9.79 -14.94
C LYS A 88 7.95 -8.68 -15.57
N ALA A 89 6.86 -8.27 -14.93
CA ALA A 89 6.02 -7.19 -15.42
C ALA A 89 6.77 -5.85 -15.45
N MET A 90 7.54 -5.55 -14.40
CA MET A 90 8.38 -4.35 -14.31
C MET A 90 9.45 -4.34 -15.39
N GLN A 91 10.16 -5.46 -15.61
CA GLN A 91 11.15 -5.58 -16.69
C GLN A 91 10.52 -5.39 -18.07
N ALA A 92 9.34 -5.96 -18.31
CA ALA A 92 8.62 -5.78 -19.57
C ALA A 92 8.22 -4.30 -19.78
N GLN A 93 7.81 -3.61 -18.72
CA GLN A 93 7.48 -2.18 -18.78
C GLN A 93 8.73 -1.32 -19.02
N GLN A 94 9.84 -1.60 -18.36
CA GLN A 94 11.12 -0.93 -18.60
C GLN A 94 11.61 -1.12 -20.04
N ALA A 95 11.51 -2.33 -20.58
CA ALA A 95 11.85 -2.59 -21.97
C ALA A 95 10.95 -1.83 -22.96
N ARG A 96 9.64 -1.71 -22.65
CA ARG A 96 8.73 -0.86 -23.43
C ARG A 96 9.15 0.61 -23.38
N LEU A 97 9.43 1.14 -22.19
CA LEU A 97 9.90 2.52 -22.02
C LEU A 97 11.18 2.78 -22.81
N ALA A 98 12.19 1.91 -22.70
CA ALA A 98 13.44 2.04 -23.47
C ALA A 98 13.19 2.03 -24.99
N LYS A 99 12.24 1.22 -25.48
CA LYS A 99 11.86 1.20 -26.89
C LYS A 99 11.18 2.51 -27.31
N LEU A 100 10.25 3.03 -26.50
CA LEU A 100 9.61 4.32 -26.72
C LEU A 100 10.64 5.46 -26.73
N GLU A 101 11.59 5.48 -25.79
CA GLU A 101 12.68 6.46 -25.75
C GLU A 101 13.55 6.41 -27.01
N SER A 102 13.86 5.22 -27.51
CA SER A 102 14.63 5.06 -28.76
C SER A 102 13.86 5.55 -30.00
N GLN A 103 12.54 5.39 -30.03
CA GLN A 103 11.69 5.91 -31.10
C GLN A 103 11.60 7.43 -31.07
N VAL A 104 11.56 8.04 -29.89
CA VAL A 104 11.58 9.51 -29.72
C VAL A 104 12.92 10.11 -30.16
N LYS A 105 14.04 9.36 -30.09
CA LYS A 105 15.38 9.84 -30.53
C LYS A 105 15.64 9.77 -32.04
N HIS A 106 14.82 9.09 -32.84
CA HIS A 106 15.10 8.83 -34.27
C HIS A 106 14.09 9.46 -35.26
N THR A 107 13.20 10.32 -34.80
CA THR A 107 12.35 11.15 -35.67
C THR A 107 13.05 12.48 -36.02
N PRO A 108 13.30 12.79 -37.32
CA PRO A 108 13.74 14.12 -37.76
C PRO A 108 12.67 15.18 -37.44
N PRO A 109 13.04 16.46 -37.24
CA PRO A 109 12.13 17.48 -36.74
C PRO A 109 11.19 17.94 -37.87
N ALA A 110 10.03 17.31 -37.96
CA ALA A 110 8.88 17.86 -38.66
C ALA A 110 7.75 17.98 -37.64
N ASN A 111 7.54 19.21 -37.16
CA ASN A 111 6.47 19.61 -36.24
C ASN A 111 6.29 18.72 -35.00
N GLN A 112 7.17 18.91 -34.01
CA GLN A 112 6.88 18.48 -32.64
C GLN A 112 5.91 19.48 -31.98
N PRO A 113 4.76 19.04 -31.44
CA PRO A 113 4.21 19.65 -30.24
C PRO A 113 5.30 19.57 -29.17
N THR A 114 5.63 20.72 -28.63
CA THR A 114 6.69 20.92 -27.66
C THR A 114 6.57 19.98 -26.47
N ALA A 115 7.71 19.40 -26.06
CA ALA A 115 7.94 18.72 -24.80
C ALA A 115 6.99 19.15 -23.66
N SER A 116 5.99 18.33 -23.38
CA SER A 116 5.03 18.53 -22.29
C SER A 116 5.35 17.72 -21.04
N SER A 117 6.63 17.60 -20.68
CA SER A 117 7.07 16.55 -19.74
C SER A 117 7.95 16.96 -18.55
N ASN A 118 8.23 18.25 -18.29
CA ASN A 118 9.00 18.64 -17.07
C ASN A 118 8.21 19.49 -16.06
N LYS A 119 7.18 20.21 -16.48
CA LYS A 119 6.42 21.12 -15.60
C LYS A 119 5.36 20.38 -14.77
N MET A 120 4.76 19.33 -15.32
CA MET A 120 3.79 18.49 -14.58
C MET A 120 4.40 17.79 -13.37
N THR A 121 5.70 17.44 -13.42
CA THR A 121 6.40 16.77 -12.31
C THR A 121 6.64 17.68 -11.10
N ILE A 122 6.71 19.00 -11.31
CA ILE A 122 7.01 19.97 -10.24
C ILE A 122 5.88 20.03 -9.21
N TRP A 123 4.63 19.85 -9.65
CA TRP A 123 3.44 19.94 -8.80
C TRP A 123 3.00 18.60 -8.20
N MET A 124 3.61 17.49 -8.66
CA MET A 124 3.24 16.14 -8.23
C MET A 124 3.39 15.93 -6.72
N PRO A 125 4.49 16.36 -6.06
CA PRO A 125 4.62 16.20 -4.61
C PRO A 125 3.55 16.98 -3.82
N ALA A 126 3.19 18.18 -4.29
CA ALA A 126 2.14 18.97 -3.66
C ALA A 126 0.76 18.31 -3.80
N GLU A 127 0.48 17.71 -4.95
CA GLU A 127 -0.78 17.01 -5.19
C GLU A 127 -0.88 15.67 -4.43
N GLU A 128 0.24 14.97 -4.28
CA GLU A 128 0.33 13.76 -3.44
C GLU A 128 0.03 14.08 -1.98
N GLN A 129 0.55 15.19 -1.44
CA GLN A 129 0.24 15.63 -0.09
C GLN A 129 -1.27 15.91 0.10
N TYR A 130 -1.92 16.57 -0.85
CA TYR A 130 -3.38 16.83 -0.76
C TYR A 130 -4.19 15.53 -0.79
N TYR A 131 -3.74 14.54 -1.57
CA TYR A 131 -4.36 13.23 -1.57
C TYR A 131 -4.15 12.49 -0.24
N GLU A 132 -2.94 12.51 0.32
CA GLU A 132 -2.66 11.88 1.61
C GLU A 132 -3.55 12.45 2.72
N GLU A 133 -3.73 13.77 2.76
CA GLU A 133 -4.63 14.44 3.70
C GLU A 133 -6.09 13.98 3.53
N TRP A 134 -6.57 13.85 2.30
CA TRP A 134 -7.92 13.35 2.01
C TRP A 134 -8.08 11.85 2.31
N ALA A 135 -7.04 11.05 2.05
CA ALA A 135 -7.02 9.61 2.26
C ALA A 135 -7.06 9.23 3.75
N GLN A 136 -6.59 10.11 4.66
CA GLN A 136 -6.76 9.93 6.10
C GLN A 136 -8.24 9.82 6.52
N GLY A 137 -9.14 10.51 5.81
CA GLY A 137 -10.59 10.42 6.02
C GLY A 137 -11.27 9.32 5.19
N ASN A 138 -10.57 8.74 4.21
CA ASN A 138 -11.12 7.80 3.23
C ASN A 138 -10.19 6.57 3.09
N PRO A 139 -10.13 5.69 4.11
CA PRO A 139 -9.20 4.56 4.10
C PRO A 139 -9.53 3.56 2.99
N GLY A 140 -8.54 3.29 2.13
CA GLY A 140 -8.66 2.35 1.02
C GLY A 140 -9.21 2.96 -0.28
N ALA A 141 -9.55 4.24 -0.29
CA ALA A 141 -9.90 4.96 -1.51
C ALA A 141 -8.67 5.16 -2.39
N THR A 142 -8.90 5.24 -3.69
CA THR A 142 -7.89 5.40 -4.74
C THR A 142 -7.71 6.87 -5.11
N MET A 143 -6.56 7.19 -5.71
CA MET A 143 -6.30 8.52 -6.25
C MET A 143 -7.36 8.99 -7.25
N ASN A 144 -7.97 8.09 -8.01
CA ASN A 144 -9.02 8.47 -8.97
C ASN A 144 -10.31 8.90 -8.25
N GLU A 145 -10.69 8.21 -7.18
CA GLU A 145 -11.87 8.59 -6.37
C GLU A 145 -11.67 9.96 -5.70
N TYR A 146 -10.44 10.30 -5.30
CA TYR A 146 -10.09 11.65 -4.85
C TYR A 146 -10.37 12.71 -5.92
N TYR A 147 -9.98 12.45 -7.17
CA TYR A 147 -10.22 13.39 -8.26
C TYR A 147 -11.70 13.49 -8.64
N ASP A 148 -12.45 12.39 -8.55
CA ASP A 148 -13.89 12.39 -8.76
C ASP A 148 -14.59 13.23 -7.69
N ASP A 149 -14.19 13.09 -6.41
CA ASP A 149 -14.69 13.93 -5.32
C ASP A 149 -14.32 15.40 -5.51
N LEU A 150 -13.07 15.70 -5.89
CA LEU A 150 -12.63 17.06 -6.23
C LEU A 150 -13.44 17.67 -7.38
N ALA A 151 -13.82 16.88 -8.39
CA ALA A 151 -14.61 17.36 -9.52
C ALA A 151 -15.98 17.90 -9.09
N THR A 152 -16.52 17.39 -7.98
CA THR A 152 -17.77 17.90 -7.37
C THR A 152 -17.65 19.34 -6.88
N PHE A 153 -16.44 19.77 -6.50
CA PHE A 153 -16.15 21.14 -6.04
C PHE A 153 -15.56 22.03 -7.14
N ALA A 154 -15.45 21.54 -8.36
CA ALA A 154 -14.83 22.26 -9.46
C ALA A 154 -15.70 23.43 -9.93
N GLY A 155 -15.08 24.61 -10.05
CA GLY A 155 -15.68 25.75 -10.73
C GLY A 155 -15.32 25.75 -12.22
N THR A 156 -16.21 26.30 -13.05
CA THR A 156 -15.96 26.50 -14.48
C THR A 156 -15.47 27.92 -14.74
N TYR A 157 -14.31 28.05 -15.41
CA TYR A 157 -13.70 29.33 -15.76
C TYR A 157 -13.38 29.39 -17.25
N ARG A 158 -13.66 30.51 -17.90
CA ARG A 158 -13.38 30.69 -19.33
C ARG A 158 -12.35 31.79 -19.54
N GLY A 159 -11.40 31.55 -20.43
CA GLY A 159 -10.39 32.55 -20.75
C GLY A 159 -9.29 32.06 -21.67
N THR A 160 -8.33 32.93 -21.94
CA THR A 160 -7.14 32.60 -22.75
C THR A 160 -5.99 32.16 -21.84
N ILE A 161 -5.38 31.02 -22.13
CA ILE A 161 -4.23 30.51 -21.36
C ILE A 161 -2.95 31.20 -21.85
N LYS A 162 -2.12 31.68 -20.91
CA LYS A 162 -0.74 32.11 -21.17
C LYS A 162 0.27 31.48 -20.23
N PRO A 163 1.52 31.26 -20.66
CA PRO A 163 2.57 30.77 -19.79
C PRO A 163 2.99 31.84 -18.76
N TYR A 164 3.26 31.39 -17.54
CA TYR A 164 3.82 32.22 -16.47
C TYR A 164 5.32 31.97 -16.33
N ASN A 165 6.12 32.86 -16.93
CA ASN A 165 7.57 32.68 -17.02
C ASN A 165 8.36 33.42 -15.93
N ARG A 166 7.70 33.96 -14.90
CA ARG A 166 8.43 34.64 -13.81
C ARG A 166 9.11 33.61 -12.92
N GLU A 167 10.38 33.82 -12.60
CA GLU A 167 11.14 32.99 -11.69
C GLU A 167 10.99 33.52 -10.26
N VAL A 168 10.21 32.81 -9.45
CA VAL A 168 9.98 33.09 -8.03
C VAL A 168 10.05 31.79 -7.26
N THR A 169 10.55 31.82 -6.03
CA THR A 169 10.84 30.62 -5.22
C THR A 169 9.60 29.77 -4.90
N ASN A 170 8.42 30.39 -4.84
CA ASN A 170 7.14 29.73 -4.54
C ASN A 170 6.09 30.11 -5.58
N LYS A 171 6.32 29.74 -6.85
CA LYS A 171 5.34 30.02 -7.91
C LYS A 171 3.95 29.52 -7.50
N PRO A 172 2.87 30.19 -7.91
CA PRO A 172 1.50 29.72 -7.70
C PRO A 172 0.97 28.85 -8.85
N GLY A 173 1.71 28.74 -9.95
CA GLY A 173 1.36 27.94 -11.12
C GLY A 173 2.30 28.21 -12.30
N ASP A 174 2.15 27.41 -13.36
CA ASP A 174 2.92 27.53 -14.60
C ASP A 174 2.23 28.37 -15.67
N TYR A 175 0.93 28.62 -15.49
CA TYR A 175 0.11 29.32 -16.45
C TYR A 175 -0.74 30.40 -15.77
N ILE A 176 -1.24 31.34 -16.56
CA ILE A 176 -2.19 32.38 -16.16
C ILE A 176 -3.41 32.27 -17.06
N LEU A 177 -4.59 32.35 -16.45
CA LEU A 177 -5.84 32.56 -17.16
C LEU A 177 -6.06 34.06 -17.39
N LEU A 178 -6.38 34.43 -18.62
CA LEU A 178 -6.76 35.78 -19.00
C LEU A 178 -8.26 35.84 -19.30
N ASN A 179 -8.95 36.88 -18.83
CA ASN A 179 -10.31 37.16 -19.26
C ASN A 179 -10.32 37.72 -20.70
N ASN A 180 -11.50 37.91 -21.29
CA ASN A 180 -11.73 38.45 -22.64
C ASN A 180 -11.01 39.79 -22.90
N ASN A 181 -10.75 40.58 -21.86
CA ASN A 181 -10.02 41.86 -21.95
C ASN A 181 -8.49 41.69 -21.82
N HIS A 182 -7.96 40.47 -21.92
CA HIS A 182 -6.56 40.12 -21.70
C HIS A 182 -5.99 40.49 -20.32
N THR A 183 -6.86 40.62 -19.32
CA THR A 183 -6.45 40.85 -17.93
C THR A 183 -6.22 39.52 -17.22
N PRO A 184 -5.07 39.33 -16.53
CA PRO A 184 -4.82 38.18 -15.65
C PRO A 184 -5.87 38.06 -14.54
N VAL A 185 -6.53 36.91 -14.45
CA VAL A 185 -7.55 36.65 -13.42
C VAL A 185 -7.17 35.54 -12.46
N ALA A 186 -6.32 34.60 -12.88
CA ALA A 186 -5.88 33.50 -12.03
C ALA A 186 -4.58 32.86 -12.50
N TYR A 187 -3.88 32.22 -11.57
CA TYR A 187 -2.80 31.29 -11.85
C TYR A 187 -3.36 29.89 -12.02
N LEU A 188 -2.80 29.11 -12.93
CA LEU A 188 -3.20 27.75 -13.21
C LEU A 188 -1.99 26.83 -13.10
N TYR A 189 -2.21 25.67 -12.53
CA TYR A 189 -1.31 24.52 -12.65
C TYR A 189 -2.11 23.26 -12.96
N SER A 190 -1.47 22.31 -13.63
CA SER A 190 -2.06 21.01 -13.90
C SER A 190 -0.97 19.95 -13.94
N THR A 191 -1.30 18.77 -13.43
CA THR A 191 -0.46 17.57 -13.48
C THR A 191 -1.03 16.52 -14.42
N ARG A 192 -2.32 16.63 -14.78
CA ARG A 192 -3.05 15.64 -15.60
C ARG A 192 -3.47 16.18 -16.97
N VAL A 193 -3.71 17.49 -17.07
CA VAL A 193 -4.09 18.14 -18.33
C VAL A 193 -2.90 18.90 -18.88
N ASP A 194 -2.57 18.66 -20.13
CA ASP A 194 -1.56 19.44 -20.81
C ASP A 194 -2.14 20.80 -21.27
N LEU A 195 -1.79 21.84 -20.54
CA LEU A 195 -2.16 23.22 -20.90
C LEU A 195 -1.21 23.83 -21.92
N GLN A 196 -0.11 23.15 -22.25
CA GLN A 196 0.92 23.67 -23.15
C GLN A 196 0.41 23.81 -24.59
N ASP A 197 -0.36 22.83 -25.07
CA ASP A 197 -0.96 22.84 -26.40
C ASP A 197 -2.12 23.85 -26.51
N LEU A 198 -2.65 24.31 -25.37
CA LEU A 198 -3.77 25.24 -25.27
C LEU A 198 -3.34 26.70 -25.06
N ILE A 199 -2.02 26.97 -25.09
CA ILE A 199 -1.50 28.33 -24.95
C ILE A 199 -2.02 29.22 -26.09
N GLY A 200 -2.58 30.37 -25.74
CA GLY A 200 -3.14 31.33 -26.69
C GLY A 200 -4.55 31.00 -27.16
N GLN A 201 -5.08 29.82 -26.82
CA GLN A 201 -6.45 29.43 -27.13
C GLN A 201 -7.41 29.91 -26.03
N THR A 202 -8.64 30.22 -26.42
CA THR A 202 -9.72 30.54 -25.46
C THR A 202 -10.44 29.26 -25.12
N VAL A 203 -10.27 28.80 -23.89
CA VAL A 203 -10.80 27.52 -23.43
C VAL A 203 -11.67 27.70 -22.20
N THR A 204 -12.51 26.69 -21.94
CA THR A 204 -13.29 26.61 -20.72
C THR A 204 -12.68 25.52 -19.83
N ILE A 205 -12.17 25.90 -18.66
CA ILE A 205 -11.50 24.99 -17.73
C ILE A 205 -12.40 24.67 -16.55
N LYS A 206 -12.39 23.42 -16.10
CA LYS A 206 -12.90 23.02 -14.78
C LYS A 206 -11.74 22.95 -13.82
N ALA A 207 -11.80 23.75 -12.76
CA ALA A 207 -10.68 23.90 -11.86
C ALA A 207 -11.12 24.11 -10.42
N VAL A 208 -10.28 23.64 -9.49
CA VAL A 208 -10.52 23.76 -8.04
C VAL A 208 -9.54 24.77 -7.43
N PRO A 209 -9.98 25.58 -6.45
CA PRO A 209 -9.13 26.57 -5.82
C PRO A 209 -8.00 25.90 -5.02
N ARG A 210 -6.82 26.52 -5.06
CA ARG A 210 -5.64 26.02 -4.36
C ARG A 210 -4.92 27.13 -3.60
N PRO A 211 -4.17 26.79 -2.55
CA PRO A 211 -3.32 27.74 -1.85
C PRO A 211 -2.35 28.41 -2.83
N ASN A 212 -2.24 29.73 -2.70
CA ASN A 212 -1.57 30.59 -3.67
C ASN A 212 -0.41 31.39 -3.06
N ASN A 213 0.10 30.97 -1.90
CA ASN A 213 1.29 31.57 -1.27
C ASN A 213 1.26 33.11 -1.18
N ASN A 214 0.08 33.70 -0.92
CA ASN A 214 -0.19 35.14 -0.85
C ASN A 214 0.10 35.95 -2.14
N PHE A 215 0.04 35.34 -3.33
CA PHE A 215 0.10 36.06 -4.59
C PHE A 215 -1.20 36.84 -4.88
N ALA A 216 -1.12 37.83 -5.77
CA ALA A 216 -2.19 38.80 -6.01
C ALA A 216 -3.47 38.24 -6.69
N LEU A 217 -3.39 37.09 -7.37
CA LEU A 217 -4.52 36.46 -8.09
C LEU A 217 -4.72 35.05 -7.55
N LYS A 218 -5.93 34.52 -7.57
CA LYS A 218 -6.22 33.15 -7.10
C LYS A 218 -5.44 32.11 -7.92
N ALA A 219 -5.09 30.98 -7.29
CA ALA A 219 -4.54 29.82 -7.98
C ALA A 219 -5.60 28.72 -8.10
N TYR A 220 -5.62 28.06 -9.26
CA TYR A 220 -6.49 26.92 -9.52
C TYR A 220 -5.71 25.72 -10.04
N TYR A 221 -6.12 24.53 -9.60
CA TYR A 221 -5.71 23.26 -10.17
C TYR A 221 -6.70 22.84 -11.25
N VAL A 222 -6.21 22.63 -12.48
CA VAL A 222 -7.06 22.30 -13.63
C VAL A 222 -7.30 20.80 -13.70
N LEU A 223 -8.57 20.41 -13.60
CA LEU A 223 -9.04 19.03 -13.66
C LEU A 223 -9.35 18.58 -15.10
N SER A 224 -10.02 19.44 -15.86
CA SER A 224 -10.35 19.17 -17.26
C SER A 224 -10.48 20.47 -18.05
N VAL A 225 -10.38 20.35 -19.36
CA VAL A 225 -10.61 21.46 -20.30
C VAL A 225 -11.68 21.03 -21.31
N GLU A 226 -12.62 21.94 -21.55
CA GLU A 226 -13.65 21.87 -22.58
C GLU A 226 -13.31 22.93 -23.64
N GLU A 227 -13.18 22.49 -24.89
CA GLU A 227 -12.99 23.37 -26.07
C GLU A 227 -14.31 23.99 -26.55
#